data_AF-A0AAW2BJW4-F1
#
_entry.id   AF-A0AAW2BJW4-F1
#
_cell.length_a   1.000
_cell.length_b   1.000
_cell.length_c   1.000
_cell.angle_alpha   90.00
_cell.angle_beta   90.00
_cell.angle_gamma   90.00
#
_symmetry.space_group_name_H-M   'P 1'
#
loop_
_entity.id
_entity.type
_entity.pdbx_description
1 polymer ?
#
loop_
_entity_poly.entity_id
_entity_poly.type
_entity_poly.pdbx_seq_one_letter_code
_entity_poly.pdbx_strand_id
1 'polypeptide(L)'
;MIAFKTIQTSFTATTKHAFLRTARPSNTKNSFLCLSKPKDDSNSEASSPEGDTHKQDLLARIAMLQAQKVRLTDYLDERSAYLSEFGEETNAEFDKIGEDALKGLDEASSRIMGNIESRMQAFEESVELNKLEIEENEDKLEEFEGQIENDRNEWLFFKNLRQSTPADKAKAKEETENIKEVTKESAGSKTRRNIYLALIGLIVISIADSLLSSSSDWGKVAVLGAILVALLSQFIYEQRMSSETEKGKTEEEKK
;
A
#
# COMPACT_ATOMS: atom_id res chain seq x y z
N MET A 1 -10.94 7.06 20.13
CA MET A 1 -11.25 6.21 21.29
C MET A 1 -12.54 5.48 20.98
N ILE A 2 -12.46 4.25 20.49
CA ILE A 2 -13.63 3.49 20.00
C ILE A 2 -13.83 2.33 20.96
N ALA A 3 -14.95 2.35 21.68
CA ALA A 3 -15.29 1.37 22.70
C ALA A 3 -15.83 0.09 22.04
N PHE A 4 -15.14 -1.03 22.23
CA PHE A 4 -15.65 -2.34 21.85
C PHE A 4 -16.55 -2.87 22.97
N LYS A 5 -17.85 -2.99 22.67
CA LYS A 5 -18.84 -3.60 23.54
C LYS A 5 -18.76 -5.12 23.38
N THR A 6 -18.26 -5.82 24.38
CA THR A 6 -18.14 -7.29 24.37
C THR A 6 -19.52 -7.89 24.67
N ILE A 7 -20.07 -8.67 23.73
CA ILE A 7 -21.27 -9.48 23.98
C ILE A 7 -20.79 -10.83 24.52
N GLN A 8 -21.04 -11.05 25.80
CA GLN A 8 -20.77 -12.29 26.51
C GLN A 8 -21.91 -13.28 26.20
N THR A 9 -21.67 -14.29 25.37
CA THR A 9 -22.59 -15.41 25.17
C THR A 9 -22.10 -16.62 25.95
N SER A 10 -22.87 -16.98 26.98
CA SER A 10 -22.64 -18.19 27.77
C SER A 10 -23.36 -19.37 27.10
N PHE A 11 -22.68 -20.11 26.23
CA PHE A 11 -23.17 -21.43 25.80
C PHE A 11 -22.66 -22.47 26.80
N THR A 12 -23.55 -22.97 27.64
CA THR A 12 -23.30 -24.18 28.42
C THR A 12 -23.52 -25.38 27.52
N ALA A 13 -22.42 -26.04 27.15
CA ALA A 13 -22.44 -27.36 26.55
C ALA A 13 -23.04 -28.37 27.55
N THR A 14 -24.27 -28.82 27.30
CA THR A 14 -24.83 -30.00 27.96
C THR A 14 -25.01 -31.10 26.92
N THR A 15 -23.97 -31.92 26.83
CA THR A 15 -23.92 -33.18 26.11
C THR A 15 -24.90 -34.16 26.73
N LYS A 16 -26.05 -34.40 26.09
CA LYS A 16 -26.83 -35.64 26.23
C LYS A 16 -27.45 -35.98 24.88
N HIS A 17 -26.73 -36.80 24.11
CA HIS A 17 -27.29 -37.51 22.96
C HIS A 17 -28.34 -38.51 23.45
N ALA A 18 -29.61 -38.15 23.40
CA ALA A 18 -30.70 -39.11 23.42
C ALA A 18 -31.09 -39.40 21.97
N PHE A 19 -30.46 -40.42 21.38
CA PHE A 19 -30.94 -41.03 20.14
C PHE A 19 -32.29 -41.68 20.42
N LEU A 20 -33.38 -40.95 20.18
CA LEU A 20 -34.71 -41.54 20.06
C LEU A 20 -34.78 -42.23 18.71
N ARG A 21 -34.36 -43.50 18.67
CA ARG A 21 -34.78 -44.43 17.60
C ARG A 21 -36.29 -44.57 17.68
N THR A 22 -37.00 -43.88 16.80
CA THR A 22 -38.40 -44.16 16.53
C THR A 22 -38.46 -45.51 15.82
N ALA A 23 -38.90 -46.54 16.55
CA ALA A 23 -39.19 -47.84 15.99
C ALA A 23 -40.30 -47.68 14.94
N ARG A 24 -39.99 -48.11 13.71
CA ARG A 24 -40.92 -48.24 12.58
C ARG A 24 -42.16 -49.03 13.05
N PRO A 25 -43.39 -48.48 12.97
CA PRO A 25 -44.57 -49.28 13.28
C PRO A 25 -44.77 -50.30 12.16
N SER A 26 -44.68 -51.59 12.50
CA SER A 26 -45.04 -52.68 11.61
C SER A 26 -46.53 -52.63 11.30
N ASN A 27 -46.84 -52.58 10.02
CA ASN A 27 -48.19 -52.52 9.47
C ASN A 27 -48.91 -53.87 9.70
N THR A 28 -49.66 -54.00 10.80
CA THR A 28 -50.46 -55.20 11.08
C THR A 28 -51.70 -55.18 10.18
N LYS A 29 -51.66 -55.94 9.08
CA LYS A 29 -52.80 -56.19 8.20
C LYS A 29 -53.82 -57.08 8.92
N ASN A 30 -54.94 -56.51 9.35
CA ASN A 30 -56.09 -57.30 9.80
C ASN A 30 -56.81 -57.87 8.57
N SER A 31 -56.76 -59.20 8.42
CA SER A 31 -57.58 -59.96 7.48
C SER A 31 -58.91 -60.29 8.14
N PHE A 32 -60.00 -59.69 7.68
CA PHE A 32 -61.35 -60.12 8.02
C PHE A 32 -61.85 -61.09 6.94
N LEU A 33 -61.79 -62.39 7.24
CA LEU A 33 -62.47 -63.42 6.47
C LEU A 33 -63.96 -63.40 6.83
N CYS A 34 -64.80 -62.90 5.92
CA CYS A 34 -66.25 -63.01 6.01
C CYS A 34 -66.66 -64.38 5.43
N LEU A 35 -67.12 -65.28 6.28
CA LEU A 35 -67.61 -66.62 5.92
C LEU A 35 -69.14 -66.62 6.01
N SER A 36 -69.82 -66.34 4.90
CA SER A 36 -71.28 -66.43 4.82
C SER A 36 -71.69 -67.76 4.19
N LYS A 37 -72.30 -68.65 4.97
CA LYS A 37 -73.02 -69.84 4.47
C LYS A 37 -74.37 -69.42 3.89
N PRO A 38 -74.83 -69.98 2.75
CA PRO A 38 -76.22 -69.83 2.35
C PRO A 38 -77.07 -70.84 3.11
N LYS A 39 -78.21 -70.39 3.63
CA LYS A 39 -79.33 -71.26 3.99
C LYS A 39 -80.54 -70.75 3.24
N ASP A 40 -81.07 -71.63 2.39
CA ASP A 40 -82.36 -71.46 1.74
C ASP A 40 -83.51 -71.42 2.76
N ASP A 41 -84.58 -70.77 2.29
CA ASP A 41 -85.98 -70.79 2.71
C ASP A 41 -86.53 -69.63 3.54
N SER A 42 -87.62 -69.10 2.96
CA SER A 42 -88.71 -68.29 3.50
C SER A 42 -88.69 -66.79 3.17
N ASN A 43 -89.55 -66.47 2.19
CA ASN A 43 -90.22 -65.21 1.94
C ASN A 43 -90.23 -64.24 3.13
N SER A 44 -89.45 -63.17 3.01
CA SER A 44 -89.70 -61.90 3.68
C SER A 44 -89.26 -60.80 2.73
N GLU A 45 -90.13 -59.81 2.53
CA GLU A 45 -89.92 -58.65 1.68
C GLU A 45 -88.54 -58.02 1.93
N ALA A 46 -87.81 -57.75 0.85
CA ALA A 46 -86.48 -57.16 0.89
C ALA A 46 -86.56 -55.71 1.37
N SER A 47 -86.46 -55.49 2.68
CA SER A 47 -86.04 -54.19 3.20
C SER A 47 -84.58 -54.01 2.84
N SER A 48 -84.29 -53.08 1.92
CA SER A 48 -82.93 -52.61 1.65
C SER A 48 -82.21 -52.31 2.97
N PRO A 49 -80.96 -52.72 3.17
CA PRO A 49 -80.25 -52.46 4.41
C PRO A 49 -79.98 -50.96 4.53
N GLU A 50 -80.89 -50.23 5.16
CA GLU A 50 -80.75 -48.81 5.41
C GLU A 50 -79.69 -48.64 6.51
N GLY A 51 -78.48 -48.30 6.08
CA GLY A 51 -77.34 -48.11 6.96
C GLY A 51 -77.59 -46.95 7.93
N ASP A 52 -77.24 -47.17 9.20
CA ASP A 52 -77.32 -46.15 10.25
C ASP A 52 -76.56 -44.88 9.84
N THR A 53 -77.30 -43.80 9.58
CA THR A 53 -76.78 -42.52 9.08
C THR A 53 -75.74 -41.91 10.01
N HIS A 54 -75.86 -42.14 11.32
CA HIS A 54 -74.89 -41.66 12.30
C HIS A 54 -73.55 -42.40 12.18
N LYS A 55 -73.58 -43.71 11.95
CA LYS A 55 -72.36 -44.51 11.73
C LYS A 55 -71.67 -44.13 10.42
N GLN A 56 -72.44 -43.82 9.38
CA GLN A 56 -71.90 -43.36 8.11
C GLN A 56 -71.23 -41.99 8.23
N ASP A 57 -71.84 -41.02 8.93
CA ASP A 57 -71.23 -39.72 9.21
C ASP A 57 -69.94 -39.86 10.03
N LEU A 58 -69.95 -40.72 11.07
CA LEU A 58 -68.76 -40.99 11.87
C LEU A 58 -67.63 -41.59 11.03
N LEU A 59 -67.94 -42.53 10.15
CA LEU A 59 -66.95 -43.13 9.25
C LEU A 59 -66.37 -42.11 8.27
N ALA A 60 -67.21 -41.21 7.73
CA ALA A 60 -66.77 -40.12 6.86
C ALA A 60 -65.82 -39.15 7.58
N ARG A 61 -66.12 -38.80 8.84
CA ARG A 61 -65.23 -37.96 9.68
C ARG A 61 -63.90 -38.64 9.97
N ILE A 62 -63.92 -39.94 10.27
CA ILE A 62 -62.68 -40.72 10.49
C ILE A 62 -61.84 -40.74 9.21
N ALA A 63 -62.45 -40.98 8.05
CA ALA A 63 -61.75 -40.97 6.77
C ALA A 63 -61.15 -39.59 6.46
N MET A 64 -61.90 -38.50 6.72
CA MET A 64 -61.42 -37.14 6.55
C MET A 64 -60.22 -36.83 7.46
N LEU A 65 -60.29 -37.21 8.75
CA LEU A 65 -59.19 -37.03 9.69
C LEU A 65 -57.95 -37.85 9.31
N GLN A 66 -58.15 -39.08 8.82
CA GLN A 66 -57.05 -39.90 8.31
C GLN A 66 -56.39 -39.26 7.08
N ALA A 67 -57.17 -38.72 6.14
CA ALA A 67 -56.64 -38.00 4.99
C ALA A 67 -55.85 -36.74 5.39
N GLN A 68 -56.39 -35.96 6.33
CA GLN A 68 -55.70 -34.77 6.86
C GLN A 68 -54.40 -35.14 7.58
N LYS A 69 -54.41 -36.23 8.36
CA LYS A 69 -53.21 -36.74 9.03
C LYS A 69 -52.13 -37.10 8.03
N VAL A 70 -52.47 -37.87 6.98
CA VAL A 70 -51.50 -38.25 5.93
C VAL A 70 -50.92 -36.99 5.28
N ARG A 71 -51.75 -36.02 4.91
CA ARG A 71 -51.28 -34.76 4.29
C ARG A 71 -50.36 -33.95 5.21
N LEU A 72 -50.67 -33.88 6.50
CA LEU A 72 -49.84 -33.14 7.46
C LEU A 72 -48.51 -33.84 7.71
N THR A 73 -48.52 -35.18 7.79
CA THR A 73 -47.28 -35.96 7.92
C THR A 73 -46.40 -35.80 6.68
N ASP A 74 -46.98 -35.88 5.48
CA ASP A 74 -46.24 -35.69 4.23
C ASP A 74 -45.59 -34.29 4.15
N TYR A 75 -46.35 -33.23 4.50
CA TYR A 75 -45.81 -31.88 4.58
C TYR A 75 -44.69 -31.71 5.62
N LEU A 76 -44.84 -32.35 6.79
CA LEU A 76 -43.82 -32.33 7.83
C LEU A 76 -42.55 -33.04 7.37
N ASP A 77 -42.69 -34.19 6.71
CA ASP A 77 -41.58 -34.97 6.17
C ASP A 77 -40.84 -34.16 5.09
N GLU A 78 -41.56 -33.54 4.14
CA GLU A 78 -41.00 -32.65 3.11
C GLU A 78 -40.23 -31.47 3.71
N ARG A 79 -40.82 -30.77 4.70
CA ARG A 79 -40.16 -29.65 5.38
C ARG A 79 -38.94 -30.08 6.18
N SER A 80 -38.99 -31.27 6.79
CA SER A 80 -37.85 -31.81 7.53
C SER A 80 -36.69 -32.16 6.59
N ALA A 81 -36.99 -32.74 5.42
CA ALA A 81 -36.00 -33.03 4.40
C ALA A 81 -35.37 -31.75 3.85
N TYR A 82 -36.19 -30.75 3.50
CA TYR A 82 -35.71 -29.45 3.03
C TYR A 82 -34.79 -28.77 4.06
N LEU A 83 -35.16 -28.79 5.34
CA LEU A 83 -34.33 -28.18 6.38
C LEU A 83 -33.00 -28.92 6.57
N SER A 84 -32.99 -30.24 6.40
CA SER A 84 -31.77 -31.05 6.44
C SER A 84 -30.85 -30.72 5.27
N GLU A 85 -31.39 -30.67 4.04
CA GLU A 85 -30.67 -30.29 2.83
C GLU A 85 -30.09 -28.88 2.94
N PHE A 86 -30.90 -27.92 3.40
CA PHE A 86 -30.44 -26.55 3.63
C PHE A 86 -29.28 -26.48 4.64
N GLY A 87 -29.35 -27.27 5.71
CA GLY A 87 -28.29 -27.34 6.72
C GLY A 87 -26.99 -27.95 6.17
N GLU A 88 -27.10 -29.01 5.36
CA GLU A 88 -25.96 -29.65 4.71
C GLU A 88 -25.31 -28.75 3.66
N GLU A 89 -26.11 -28.10 2.80
CA GLU A 89 -25.65 -27.15 1.80
C GLU A 89 -24.97 -25.94 2.46
N THR A 90 -25.59 -25.37 3.49
CA THR A 90 -25.02 -24.23 4.22
C THR A 90 -23.68 -24.59 4.86
N ASN A 91 -23.55 -25.78 5.46
CA ASN A 91 -22.28 -26.23 6.02
C ASN A 91 -21.21 -26.42 4.93
N ALA A 92 -21.58 -27.02 3.80
CA ALA A 92 -20.67 -27.21 2.67
C ALA A 92 -20.21 -25.86 2.07
N GLU A 93 -21.10 -24.87 1.98
CA GLU A 93 -20.74 -23.51 1.56
C GLU A 93 -19.81 -22.82 2.57
N PHE A 94 -20.05 -22.97 3.87
CA PHE A 94 -19.16 -22.43 4.90
C PHE A 94 -17.77 -23.06 4.85
N ASP A 95 -17.68 -24.38 4.70
CA ASP A 95 -16.40 -25.08 4.56
C ASP A 95 -15.66 -24.61 3.30
N LYS A 96 -16.37 -24.48 2.17
CA LYS A 96 -15.79 -23.96 0.93
C LYS A 96 -15.26 -22.52 1.08
N ILE A 97 -16.04 -21.63 1.70
CA ILE A 97 -15.60 -20.25 1.95
C ILE A 97 -14.36 -20.24 2.85
N GLY A 98 -14.34 -21.10 3.88
CA GLY A 98 -13.19 -21.25 4.78
C GLY A 98 -11.94 -21.72 4.04
N GLU A 99 -12.07 -22.74 3.19
CA GLU A 99 -10.97 -23.28 2.38
C GLU A 99 -10.45 -22.25 1.36
N ASP A 100 -11.35 -21.57 0.63
CA ASP A 100 -10.98 -20.53 -0.34
C ASP A 100 -10.27 -19.35 0.35
N ALA A 101 -10.72 -18.96 1.55
CA ALA A 101 -10.08 -17.90 2.34
C ALA A 101 -8.67 -18.31 2.82
N LEU A 102 -8.50 -19.53 3.30
CA LEU A 102 -7.20 -20.05 3.72
C LEU A 102 -6.24 -20.15 2.53
N LYS A 103 -6.72 -20.64 1.38
CA LYS A 103 -5.92 -20.72 0.16
C LYS A 103 -5.45 -19.33 -0.30
N GLY A 104 -6.34 -18.34 -0.30
CA GLY A 104 -6.00 -16.96 -0.63
C GLY A 104 -4.97 -16.35 0.34
N LEU A 105 -5.08 -16.68 1.63
CA LEU A 105 -4.12 -16.25 2.65
C LEU A 105 -2.74 -16.88 2.43
N ASP A 106 -2.67 -18.18 2.14
CA ASP A 106 -1.41 -18.89 1.89
C ASP A 106 -0.72 -18.38 0.60
N GLU A 107 -1.48 -18.09 -0.45
CA GLU A 107 -0.95 -17.49 -1.68
C GLU A 107 -0.39 -16.09 -1.43
N ALA A 108 -1.12 -15.25 -0.69
CA ALA A 108 -0.66 -13.92 -0.31
C ALA A 108 0.61 -13.97 0.56
N SER A 109 0.64 -14.89 1.53
CA SER A 109 1.80 -15.15 2.38
C SER A 109 3.02 -15.55 1.56
N SER A 110 2.85 -16.50 0.64
CA SER A 110 3.92 -16.97 -0.27
C SER A 110 4.46 -15.83 -1.13
N ARG A 111 3.58 -14.97 -1.64
CA ARG A 111 3.96 -13.79 -2.43
C ARG A 111 4.73 -12.76 -1.61
N ILE A 112 4.31 -12.48 -0.38
CA ILE A 112 5.01 -11.56 0.54
C ILE A 112 6.38 -12.12 0.87
N MET A 113 6.47 -13.39 1.25
CA MET A 113 7.73 -14.07 1.56
C MET A 113 8.70 -14.01 0.38
N GLY A 114 8.23 -14.32 -0.84
CA GLY A 114 9.05 -14.23 -2.04
C GLY A 114 9.54 -12.81 -2.32
N ASN A 115 8.73 -11.77 -2.04
CA ASN A 115 9.17 -10.39 -2.22
C ASN A 115 10.22 -9.98 -1.17
N ILE A 116 10.04 -10.39 0.09
CA ILE A 116 11.00 -10.14 1.16
C ILE A 116 12.34 -10.81 0.81
N GLU A 117 12.32 -12.07 0.39
CA GLU A 117 13.53 -12.80 -0.01
C GLU A 117 14.23 -12.10 -1.18
N SER A 118 13.50 -11.70 -2.22
CA SER A 118 14.11 -10.97 -3.35
C SER A 118 14.75 -9.64 -2.94
N ARG A 119 14.13 -8.93 -1.98
CA ARG A 119 14.65 -7.65 -1.48
C ARG A 119 15.84 -7.86 -0.56
N MET A 120 15.80 -8.91 0.26
CA MET A 120 16.89 -9.33 1.12
C MET A 120 18.12 -9.68 0.29
N GLN A 121 17.95 -10.48 -0.76
CA GLN A 121 19.04 -10.84 -1.65
C GLN A 121 19.61 -9.61 -2.36
N ALA A 122 18.77 -8.75 -2.94
CA ALA A 122 19.25 -7.51 -3.57
C ALA A 122 19.97 -6.59 -2.56
N PHE A 123 19.52 -6.58 -1.30
CA PHE A 123 20.19 -5.86 -0.23
C PHE A 123 21.55 -6.47 0.11
N GLU A 124 21.64 -7.80 0.26
CA GLU A 124 22.89 -8.51 0.51
C GLU A 124 23.90 -8.26 -0.60
N GLU A 125 23.50 -8.41 -1.86
CA GLU A 125 24.33 -8.08 -3.03
C GLU A 125 24.78 -6.61 -3.01
N SER A 126 23.88 -5.68 -2.64
CA SER A 126 24.24 -4.26 -2.54
C SER A 126 25.21 -3.94 -1.40
N VAL A 127 25.11 -4.65 -0.27
CA VAL A 127 26.01 -4.48 0.87
C VAL A 127 27.39 -5.03 0.56
N GLU A 128 27.47 -6.18 -0.12
CA GLU A 128 28.73 -6.74 -0.58
C GLU A 128 29.43 -5.81 -1.57
N LEU A 129 28.70 -5.28 -2.55
CA LEU A 129 29.24 -4.31 -3.50
C LEU A 129 29.68 -3.02 -2.81
N ASN A 130 28.88 -2.49 -1.87
CA ASN A 130 29.22 -1.27 -1.15
C ASN A 130 30.47 -1.46 -0.28
N LYS A 131 30.65 -2.63 0.32
CA LYS A 131 31.87 -2.95 1.07
C LYS A 131 33.11 -2.92 0.18
N LEU A 132 33.04 -3.50 -1.01
CA LEU A 132 34.14 -3.46 -1.99
C LEU A 132 34.43 -2.02 -2.44
N GLU A 133 33.38 -1.22 -2.67
CA GLU A 133 33.53 0.20 -3.03
C GLU A 133 34.18 1.02 -1.89
N ILE A 134 33.83 0.76 -0.63
CA ILE A 134 34.47 1.40 0.52
C ILE A 134 35.96 1.02 0.60
N GLU A 135 36.29 -0.26 0.43
CA GLU A 135 37.69 -0.72 0.44
C GLU A 135 38.51 -0.06 -0.67
N GLU A 136 37.99 0.02 -1.89
CA GLU A 136 38.66 0.72 -3.00
C GLU A 136 38.79 2.23 -2.75
N ASN A 137 37.79 2.84 -2.12
CA ASN A 137 37.85 4.27 -1.78
C ASN A 137 38.85 4.56 -0.66
N GLU A 138 39.00 3.65 0.30
CA GLU A 138 39.99 3.75 1.38
C GLU A 138 41.42 3.66 0.79
N ASP A 139 41.67 2.72 -0.12
CA ASP A 139 42.96 2.58 -0.81
C ASP A 139 43.34 3.86 -1.59
N LYS A 140 42.36 4.43 -2.33
CA LYS A 140 42.56 5.70 -3.05
C LYS A 140 42.80 6.87 -2.10
N LEU A 141 42.16 6.87 -0.94
CA LEU A 141 42.36 7.90 0.08
C LEU A 141 43.77 7.82 0.67
N GLU A 142 44.25 6.61 0.96
CA GLU A 142 45.62 6.39 1.45
C GLU A 142 46.67 6.84 0.41
N GLU A 143 46.45 6.54 -0.87
CA GLU A 143 47.31 7.05 -1.95
C GLU A 143 47.31 8.58 -2.02
N PHE A 144 46.14 9.19 -1.92
CA PHE A 144 45.99 10.65 -1.96
C PHE A 144 46.65 11.34 -0.76
N GLU A 145 46.52 10.77 0.44
CA GLU A 145 47.20 11.28 1.63
C GLU A 145 48.73 11.22 1.49
N GLY A 146 49.25 10.11 0.93
CA GLY A 146 50.67 9.98 0.62
C GLY A 146 51.16 11.01 -0.40
N GLN A 147 50.36 11.29 -1.44
CA GLN A 147 50.67 12.35 -2.41
C GLN A 147 50.67 13.73 -1.76
N ILE A 148 49.68 14.05 -0.91
CA ILE A 148 49.65 15.33 -0.18
C ILE A 148 50.86 15.49 0.74
N GLU A 149 51.29 14.43 1.44
CA GLU A 149 52.45 14.51 2.31
C GLU A 149 53.75 14.74 1.53
N ASN A 150 53.91 14.06 0.39
CA ASN A 150 55.02 14.31 -0.53
C ASN A 150 54.98 15.73 -1.11
N ASP A 151 53.85 16.17 -1.65
CA ASP A 151 53.66 17.52 -2.17
C ASP A 151 53.91 18.59 -1.11
N ARG A 152 53.52 18.34 0.16
CA ARG A 152 53.80 19.24 1.27
C ARG A 152 55.29 19.32 1.58
N ASN A 153 55.99 18.19 1.56
CA ASN A 153 57.45 18.16 1.71
C ASN A 153 58.16 18.89 0.57
N GLU A 154 57.73 18.68 -0.69
CA GLU A 154 58.25 19.40 -1.85
C GLU A 154 57.92 20.90 -1.77
N TRP A 155 56.72 21.28 -1.33
CA TRP A 155 56.34 22.67 -1.13
C TRP A 155 57.19 23.35 -0.04
N LEU A 156 57.53 22.64 1.04
CA LEU A 156 58.47 23.12 2.06
C LEU A 156 59.88 23.29 1.48
N PHE A 157 60.31 22.41 0.57
CA PHE A 157 61.55 22.58 -0.19
C PHE A 157 61.54 23.86 -1.04
N PHE A 158 60.46 24.12 -1.80
CA PHE A 158 60.33 25.37 -2.56
C PHE A 158 60.21 26.62 -1.69
N LYS A 159 59.60 26.52 -0.50
CA LYS A 159 59.54 27.63 0.47
C LYS A 159 60.93 28.00 0.98
N ASN A 160 61.80 27.02 1.20
CA ASN A 160 63.19 27.26 1.57
C ASN A 160 63.98 27.89 0.42
N LEU A 161 63.67 27.55 -0.84
CA LEU A 161 64.26 28.22 -2.02
C LEU A 161 63.73 29.65 -2.25
N ARG A 162 62.47 29.92 -1.91
CA ARG A 162 61.84 31.24 -2.06
C ARG A 162 62.18 32.21 -0.93
N GLN A 163 62.97 31.81 0.08
CA GLN A 163 63.72 32.74 0.92
C GLN A 163 64.87 33.37 0.11
N SER A 164 64.54 34.01 -1.00
CA SER A 164 65.43 34.90 -1.73
C SER A 164 65.66 36.18 -0.92
N THR A 165 66.89 36.64 -0.98
CA THR A 165 67.45 37.92 -0.52
C THR A 165 66.52 39.12 -0.74
N PRO A 166 66.59 40.17 0.11
CA PRO A 166 65.59 41.24 0.21
C PRO A 166 65.38 42.12 -1.05
N ALA A 167 66.13 41.92 -2.13
CA ALA A 167 66.07 42.73 -3.35
C ALA A 167 64.83 42.46 -4.24
N ASP A 168 64.28 41.24 -4.26
CA ASP A 168 63.19 40.87 -5.18
C ASP A 168 61.78 41.20 -4.66
N LYS A 169 61.64 41.52 -3.37
CA LYS A 169 60.34 41.86 -2.75
C LYS A 169 59.77 43.20 -3.22
N ALA A 170 60.62 44.12 -3.67
CA ALA A 170 60.19 45.42 -4.17
C ALA A 170 59.55 45.31 -5.55
N LYS A 171 60.15 44.52 -6.46
CA LYS A 171 59.63 44.30 -7.82
C LYS A 171 58.32 43.50 -7.84
N ALA A 172 58.19 42.51 -6.95
CA ALA A 172 56.97 41.72 -6.86
C ALA A 172 55.75 42.52 -6.34
N LYS A 173 55.96 43.57 -5.53
CA LYS A 173 54.87 44.44 -5.06
C LYS A 173 54.32 45.33 -6.19
N GLU A 174 55.19 45.83 -7.05
CA GLU A 174 54.84 46.64 -8.21
C GLU A 174 54.00 45.85 -9.24
N GLU A 175 54.36 44.59 -9.50
CA GLU A 175 53.57 43.72 -10.39
C GLU A 175 52.18 43.37 -9.82
N THR A 176 52.06 43.19 -8.48
CA THR A 176 50.75 42.96 -7.86
C THR A 176 49.84 44.18 -7.88
N GLU A 177 50.39 45.41 -7.88
CA GLU A 177 49.60 46.63 -8.04
C GLU A 177 49.10 46.77 -9.48
N ASN A 178 49.96 46.50 -10.48
CA ASN A 178 49.57 46.52 -11.90
C ASN A 178 48.45 45.50 -12.22
N ILE A 179 48.50 44.29 -11.65
CA ILE A 179 47.45 43.28 -11.85
C ILE A 179 46.13 43.69 -11.17
N LYS A 180 46.20 44.33 -10.00
CA LYS A 180 45.02 44.86 -9.29
C LYS A 180 44.37 46.00 -10.06
N GLU A 181 45.16 46.82 -10.75
CA GLU A 181 44.68 47.93 -11.57
C GLU A 181 43.98 47.45 -12.85
N VAL A 182 44.57 46.47 -13.55
CA VAL A 182 43.95 45.84 -14.75
C VAL A 182 42.65 45.10 -14.39
N THR A 183 42.59 44.49 -13.20
CA THR A 183 41.36 43.82 -12.71
C THR A 183 40.27 44.85 -12.36
N LYS A 184 40.64 46.03 -11.85
CA LYS A 184 39.72 47.15 -11.60
C LYS A 184 39.18 47.76 -12.89
N GLU A 185 39.98 47.84 -13.95
CA GLU A 185 39.57 48.38 -15.25
C GLU A 185 38.66 47.41 -16.03
N SER A 186 38.86 46.09 -15.84
CA SER A 186 38.02 45.04 -16.46
C SER A 186 36.69 44.80 -15.72
N ALA A 187 36.62 45.12 -14.42
CA ALA A 187 35.43 44.92 -13.59
C ALA A 187 34.52 46.16 -13.63
N GLY A 188 33.38 46.07 -14.33
CA GLY A 188 32.43 47.19 -14.48
C GLY A 188 31.99 47.49 -15.93
N SER A 189 32.23 46.57 -16.87
CA SER A 189 31.72 46.72 -18.24
C SER A 189 30.19 46.69 -18.26
N LYS A 190 29.57 47.76 -18.81
CA LYS A 190 28.11 47.86 -19.03
C LYS A 190 27.53 46.64 -19.77
N THR A 191 28.34 45.99 -20.59
CA THR A 191 27.97 44.80 -21.37
C THR A 191 27.79 43.57 -20.49
N ARG A 192 28.67 43.33 -19.50
CA ARG A 192 28.58 42.18 -18.57
C ARG A 192 27.35 42.30 -17.67
N ARG A 193 27.09 43.50 -17.15
CA ARG A 193 25.90 43.81 -16.35
C ARG A 193 24.59 43.51 -17.09
N ASN A 194 24.53 43.82 -18.39
CA ASN A 194 23.34 43.56 -19.19
C ASN A 194 23.11 42.07 -19.43
N ILE A 195 24.19 41.28 -19.54
CA ILE A 195 24.13 39.82 -19.65
C ILE A 195 23.57 39.20 -18.36
N TYR A 196 24.04 39.64 -17.18
CA TYR A 196 23.50 39.16 -15.91
C TYR A 196 22.01 39.49 -15.74
N LEU A 197 21.59 40.71 -16.12
CA LEU A 197 20.17 41.09 -16.08
C LEU A 197 19.31 40.24 -17.03
N ALA A 198 19.81 39.92 -18.23
CA ALA A 198 19.11 39.04 -19.16
C ALA A 198 18.95 37.61 -18.60
N LEU A 199 20.01 37.07 -17.99
CA LEU A 199 19.99 35.74 -17.36
C LEU A 199 19.07 35.68 -16.13
N ILE A 200 19.10 36.71 -15.28
CA ILE A 200 18.18 36.85 -14.14
C ILE A 200 16.73 36.91 -14.64
N GLY A 201 16.45 37.68 -15.70
CA GLY A 201 15.13 37.75 -16.31
C GLY A 201 14.63 36.40 -16.84
N LEU A 202 15.49 35.65 -17.54
CA LEU A 202 15.18 34.32 -18.06
C LEU A 202 14.80 33.35 -16.92
N ILE A 203 15.57 33.37 -15.82
CA ILE A 203 15.34 32.48 -14.67
C ILE A 203 14.05 32.83 -13.94
N VAL A 204 13.75 34.13 -13.75
CA VAL A 204 12.51 34.57 -13.12
C VAL A 204 11.28 34.13 -13.94
N ILE A 205 11.34 34.23 -15.27
CA ILE A 205 10.29 33.73 -16.16
C ILE A 205 10.13 32.21 -16.02
N SER A 206 11.24 31.48 -16.00
CA SER A 206 11.24 30.02 -15.85
C SER A 206 10.66 29.55 -14.50
N ILE A 207 10.93 30.29 -13.42
CA ILE A 207 10.34 30.03 -12.09
C ILE A 207 8.83 30.31 -12.12
N ALA A 208 8.39 31.42 -12.71
CA ALA A 208 6.97 31.76 -12.80
C ALA A 208 6.17 30.71 -13.61
N ASP A 209 6.74 30.23 -14.72
CA ASP A 209 6.15 29.16 -15.55
C ASP A 209 6.07 27.81 -14.81
N SER A 210 7.11 27.49 -14.03
CA SER A 210 7.16 26.29 -13.18
C SER A 210 6.18 26.33 -12.00
N LEU A 211 5.82 27.53 -11.53
CA LEU A 211 4.83 27.73 -10.47
C LEU A 211 3.38 27.76 -10.99
N LEU A 212 3.16 28.22 -12.22
CA LEU A 212 1.84 28.23 -12.86
C LEU A 212 1.45 26.86 -13.43
N SER A 213 2.43 26.02 -13.78
CA SER A 213 2.20 24.67 -14.26
C SER A 213 1.76 23.75 -13.11
N SER A 214 0.65 23.02 -13.29
CA SER A 214 0.00 22.19 -12.25
C SER A 214 0.83 20.99 -11.78
N SER A 215 1.94 20.67 -12.46
CA SER A 215 2.95 19.70 -12.05
C SER A 215 4.15 20.41 -11.42
N SER A 216 3.98 20.91 -10.19
CA SER A 216 5.04 21.71 -9.55
C SER A 216 6.16 20.81 -9.03
N ASP A 217 7.22 20.66 -9.82
CA ASP A 217 8.47 20.02 -9.42
C ASP A 217 9.24 20.97 -8.47
N TRP A 218 8.90 20.93 -7.18
CA TRP A 218 9.55 21.73 -6.13
C TRP A 218 11.08 21.61 -6.12
N GLY A 219 11.62 20.47 -6.57
CA GLY A 219 13.06 20.27 -6.76
C GLY A 219 13.67 21.17 -7.84
N LYS A 220 12.99 21.37 -8.98
CA LYS A 220 13.46 22.27 -10.06
C LYS A 220 13.40 23.73 -9.63
N VAL A 221 12.36 24.11 -8.89
CA VAL A 221 12.21 25.45 -8.32
C VAL A 221 13.31 25.75 -7.30
N ALA A 222 13.65 24.79 -6.45
CA ALA A 222 14.74 24.93 -5.47
C ALA A 222 16.11 25.12 -6.16
N VAL A 223 16.40 24.34 -7.21
CA VAL A 223 17.65 24.46 -7.98
C VAL A 223 17.72 25.81 -8.71
N LEU A 224 16.64 26.22 -9.39
CA LEU A 224 16.57 27.53 -10.05
C LEU A 224 16.67 28.68 -9.05
N GLY A 225 16.09 28.54 -7.87
CA GLY A 225 16.20 29.50 -6.76
C GLY A 225 17.64 29.64 -6.27
N ALA A 226 18.37 28.54 -6.07
CA ALA A 226 19.78 28.57 -5.68
C ALA A 226 20.65 29.27 -6.74
N ILE A 227 20.41 28.98 -8.02
CA ILE A 227 21.11 29.62 -9.15
C ILE A 227 20.81 31.13 -9.21
N LEU A 228 19.56 31.54 -8.96
CA LEU A 228 19.16 32.94 -8.90
C LEU A 228 19.90 33.70 -7.80
N VAL A 229 20.02 33.11 -6.60
CA VAL A 229 20.76 33.72 -5.48
C VAL A 229 22.24 33.89 -5.81
N ALA A 230 22.86 32.90 -6.45
CA ALA A 230 24.25 32.98 -6.89
C ALA A 230 24.47 34.11 -7.91
N LEU A 231 23.58 34.23 -8.92
CA LEU A 231 23.65 35.28 -9.93
C LEU A 231 23.41 36.68 -9.35
N LEU A 232 22.48 36.81 -8.40
CA LEU A 232 22.26 38.07 -7.69
C LEU A 232 23.47 38.47 -6.85
N SER A 233 24.14 37.51 -6.20
CA SER A 233 25.39 37.76 -5.46
C SER A 233 26.50 38.27 -6.38
N GLN A 234 26.66 37.64 -7.55
CA GLN A 234 27.64 38.05 -8.56
C GLN A 234 27.32 39.43 -9.15
N PHE A 235 26.04 39.70 -9.40
CA PHE A 235 25.56 41.01 -9.86
C PHE A 235 25.81 42.13 -8.83
N ILE A 236 25.50 41.89 -7.55
CA ILE A 236 25.72 42.86 -6.46
C ILE A 236 27.22 43.11 -6.25
N TYR A 237 28.05 42.06 -6.34
CA TYR A 237 29.50 42.20 -6.24
C TYR A 237 30.06 43.07 -7.36
N GLU A 238 29.62 42.84 -8.61
CA GLU A 238 30.04 43.67 -9.76
C GLU A 238 29.49 45.11 -9.66
N GLN A 239 28.27 45.30 -9.14
CA GLN A 239 27.71 46.63 -8.89
C GLN A 239 28.51 47.39 -7.83
N ARG A 240 28.91 46.72 -6.73
CA ARG A 240 29.73 47.33 -5.68
C ARG A 240 31.08 47.76 -6.22
N MET A 241 31.73 46.89 -7.00
CA MET A 241 33.01 47.18 -7.63
C MET A 241 32.91 48.34 -8.63
N SER A 242 31.87 48.34 -9.48
CA SER A 242 31.63 49.42 -10.45
C SER A 242 31.29 50.76 -9.80
N SER A 243 30.58 50.76 -8.66
CA SER A 243 30.26 51.98 -7.91
C SER A 243 31.48 52.60 -7.22
N GLU A 244 32.45 51.77 -6.86
CA GLU A 244 33.73 52.22 -6.31
C GLU A 244 34.58 52.89 -7.41
N THR A 245 34.49 52.41 -8.66
CA THR A 245 35.13 53.00 -9.83
C THR A 245 34.50 54.34 -10.27
N GLU A 246 33.17 54.50 -10.19
CA GLU A 246 32.51 55.80 -10.49
C GLU A 246 32.82 56.88 -9.43
N LYS A 247 32.94 56.51 -8.15
CA LYS A 247 33.32 57.45 -7.08
C LYS A 247 34.76 57.96 -7.23
N GLY A 248 35.69 57.11 -7.67
CA GLY A 248 37.08 57.51 -7.90
C GLY A 248 37.24 58.54 -9.03
N LYS A 249 36.47 58.42 -10.12
CA LYS A 249 36.54 59.35 -11.26
C LYS A 249 35.99 60.75 -10.95
N THR A 250 35.08 60.86 -9.97
CA THR A 250 34.45 62.14 -9.63
C THR A 250 35.33 63.01 -8.70
N GLU A 251 36.29 62.41 -7.99
CA GLU A 251 37.25 63.14 -7.15
C GLU A 251 38.48 63.64 -7.93
N GLU A 252 38.84 63.02 -9.06
CA GLU A 252 39.94 63.48 -9.92
C GLU A 252 39.56 64.63 -10.87
N GLU A 253 38.28 64.81 -11.22
CA GLU A 253 37.82 65.93 -12.08
C GLU A 253 37.63 67.27 -11.33
N LYS A 254 37.87 67.32 -10.01
CA LYS A 254 37.70 68.53 -9.18
C LYS A 254 38.99 69.05 -8.54
N LYS A 255 40.16 68.63 -9.01
CA LYS A 255 41.45 69.11 -8.50
C LYS A 255 42.26 69.86 -9.55
#